data_AF-A0A3M7A085-F1
#
_entry.id   AF-A0A3M7A085-F1
#
_cell.length_a   1.000
_cell.length_b   1.000
_cell.length_c   1.000
_cell.angle_alpha   90.00
_cell.angle_beta   90.00
_cell.angle_gamma   90.00
#
_symmetry.space_group_name_H-M   'P 1'
#
loop_
_entity.id
_entity.type
_entity.pdbx_description
1 polymer ?
#
loop_
_entity_poly.entity_id
_entity_poly.type
_entity_poly.pdbx_seq_one_letter_code
_entity_poly.pdbx_strand_id
1 'polypeptide(L)'
;MMKYNMALPRIGVGVFVFALRTSNRYLLGKRLGSHGAGTYALPGGHLEYGESFEQCATREVQEETGLDITDVRFLTATNSVFHETTKHYVTIFMTAIARSTENGLEPEPKVMEPDKCEGWSWSTFSGMRKMTAGTGAELFKPLHSLMEQRAELSLGIATLAGAAPSHPNHWHEEPFFYKGFDLSSLKVLEDGGAVYKDSQCGNATRPAEDILGDGGMNTVRLRLWVWPKAPYDGGYYESYGLNYTLPLAKRFHDKGYRIYLDFHFSDYWADPSKQWTPEEWPTSMEPLAGTLREYVSSSMKNFSDAGVDLSIVSLGNEIRNGMLWPQSRVDVDIEPTSARIANFTNLATLYTAARQGVDDAVSHGVKKPEIMIHIDNGWNLTLQENWFSALTGTGKVKTSDWDIFGFSMYPFYGTSATLKNLKTSLHTLAKKYSKPIHVVETDWPAICDGPDAPELSEPSIPASVPGQIEWVRDVVDVVKSVPHGLGRGVNYWEPTWLNNTGLGSECQDAILFDADWSEYPQVTAYSRDSVNMFKGV
;
A
#
# COMPACT_ATOMS: atom_id res chain seq x y z
N MET A 1 -50.58 4.46 -27.28
CA MET A 1 -49.15 4.38 -27.66
C MET A 1 -48.80 2.94 -27.95
N MET A 2 -48.59 2.59 -29.22
CA MET A 2 -47.99 1.30 -29.59
C MET A 2 -46.57 1.25 -29.01
N LYS A 3 -46.34 0.39 -28.02
CA LYS A 3 -44.97 0.06 -27.60
C LYS A 3 -44.35 -0.73 -28.75
N TYR A 4 -43.43 -0.12 -29.48
CA TYR A 4 -42.55 -0.86 -30.38
C TYR A 4 -41.88 -1.96 -29.56
N ASN A 5 -42.05 -3.21 -29.99
CA ASN A 5 -41.44 -4.38 -29.35
C ASN A 5 -39.93 -4.37 -29.64
N MET A 6 -39.20 -3.47 -28.99
CA MET A 6 -37.75 -3.41 -29.09
C MET A 6 -37.16 -4.57 -28.28
N ALA A 7 -36.30 -5.36 -28.91
CA ALA A 7 -35.58 -6.43 -28.23
C ALA A 7 -34.74 -5.84 -27.08
N LEU A 8 -35.01 -6.29 -25.86
CA LEU A 8 -34.25 -5.88 -24.67
C LEU A 8 -32.89 -6.59 -24.65
N PRO A 9 -31.80 -5.89 -24.28
CA PRO A 9 -30.52 -6.54 -24.02
C PRO A 9 -30.66 -7.62 -22.96
N ARG A 10 -29.96 -8.73 -23.14
CA ARG A 10 -29.91 -9.84 -22.17
C ARG A 10 -28.55 -9.90 -21.52
N ILE A 11 -28.49 -10.39 -20.30
CA ILE A 11 -27.24 -10.61 -19.58
C ILE A 11 -26.86 -12.08 -19.68
N GLY A 12 -25.66 -12.35 -20.17
CA GLY A 12 -25.05 -13.68 -20.14
C GLY A 12 -23.77 -13.68 -19.31
N VAL A 13 -23.42 -14.82 -18.75
CA VAL A 13 -22.18 -15.04 -18.00
C VAL A 13 -21.36 -16.09 -18.72
N GLY A 14 -20.09 -15.81 -19.00
CA GLY A 14 -19.15 -16.79 -19.58
C GLY A 14 -17.92 -16.94 -18.70
N VAL A 15 -17.46 -18.17 -18.47
CA VAL A 15 -16.46 -18.46 -17.44
C VAL A 15 -15.18 -19.04 -18.05
N PHE A 16 -14.05 -18.35 -17.85
CA PHE A 16 -12.72 -18.93 -18.04
C PHE A 16 -12.41 -19.85 -16.86
N VAL A 17 -12.77 -21.13 -17.00
CA VAL A 17 -12.44 -22.18 -16.02
C VAL A 17 -11.04 -22.68 -16.32
N PHE A 18 -10.09 -22.47 -15.41
CA PHE A 18 -8.72 -22.96 -15.52
C PHE A 18 -8.56 -24.32 -14.84
N ALA A 19 -7.77 -25.21 -15.45
CA ALA A 19 -7.58 -26.58 -14.93
C ALA A 19 -6.95 -26.59 -13.53
N LEU A 20 -6.00 -25.68 -13.28
CA LEU A 20 -5.29 -25.49 -12.01
C LEU A 20 -4.95 -24.00 -11.87
N ARG A 21 -4.67 -23.54 -10.65
CA ARG A 21 -4.25 -22.15 -10.39
C ARG A 21 -3.05 -21.69 -11.24
N THR A 22 -2.16 -22.63 -11.56
CA THR A 22 -0.92 -22.40 -12.32
C THR A 22 -1.05 -22.72 -13.82
N SER A 23 -2.21 -23.19 -14.29
CA SER A 23 -2.39 -23.56 -15.68
C SER A 23 -2.77 -22.35 -16.54
N ASN A 24 -2.18 -22.22 -17.73
CA ASN A 24 -2.68 -21.28 -18.75
C ASN A 24 -3.75 -21.89 -19.65
N ARG A 25 -4.19 -23.12 -19.34
CA ARG A 25 -5.22 -23.81 -20.08
C ARG A 25 -6.57 -23.61 -19.41
N TYR A 26 -7.54 -23.19 -20.22
CA TYR A 26 -8.91 -23.00 -19.80
C TYR A 26 -9.85 -23.77 -20.70
N LEU A 27 -11.06 -24.00 -20.20
CA LEU A 27 -12.04 -24.82 -20.86
C LEU A 27 -12.71 -24.09 -22.03
N LEU A 28 -12.72 -24.73 -23.20
CA LEU A 28 -13.50 -24.32 -24.37
C LEU A 28 -14.33 -25.49 -24.88
N GLY A 29 -15.60 -25.20 -25.19
CA GLY A 29 -16.56 -26.14 -25.74
C GLY A 29 -16.93 -25.77 -27.17
N LYS A 30 -17.12 -26.78 -28.02
CA LYS A 30 -17.62 -26.58 -29.38
C LYS A 30 -19.14 -26.71 -29.40
N ARG A 31 -19.83 -25.65 -29.81
CA ARG A 31 -21.29 -25.54 -29.76
C ARG A 31 -21.96 -26.35 -30.88
N LEU A 32 -23.03 -27.06 -30.55
CA LEU A 32 -23.91 -27.75 -31.50
C LEU A 32 -25.22 -27.00 -31.77
N GLY A 33 -25.59 -26.05 -30.90
CA GLY A 33 -26.87 -25.33 -30.98
C GLY A 33 -27.01 -24.41 -32.20
N SER A 34 -28.25 -24.16 -32.63
CA SER A 34 -28.61 -23.38 -33.84
C SER A 34 -28.06 -21.95 -33.92
N HIS A 35 -27.62 -21.38 -32.79
CA HIS A 35 -26.95 -20.09 -32.73
C HIS A 35 -25.45 -20.30 -32.45
N GLY A 36 -24.64 -20.22 -33.51
CA GLY A 36 -23.19 -20.45 -33.45
C GLY A 36 -22.80 -21.92 -33.48
N ALA A 37 -23.55 -22.78 -34.16
CA ALA A 37 -23.16 -24.17 -34.39
C ALA A 37 -21.77 -24.22 -35.04
N GLY A 38 -20.87 -25.05 -34.51
CA GLY A 38 -19.49 -25.16 -34.96
C GLY A 38 -18.54 -24.10 -34.38
N THR A 39 -19.03 -23.13 -33.59
CA THR A 39 -18.19 -22.13 -32.92
C THR A 39 -17.74 -22.58 -31.53
N TYR A 40 -16.63 -21.99 -31.06
CA TYR A 40 -16.11 -22.25 -29.71
C TYR A 40 -16.61 -21.22 -28.70
N ALA A 41 -17.01 -21.69 -27.52
CA ALA A 41 -17.45 -20.86 -26.41
C ALA A 41 -16.89 -21.34 -25.06
N LEU A 42 -16.94 -20.45 -24.07
CA LEU A 42 -16.74 -20.79 -22.67
C LEU A 42 -17.99 -21.49 -22.12
N PRO A 43 -17.87 -22.27 -21.03
CA PRO A 43 -19.04 -22.65 -20.26
C PRO A 43 -19.74 -21.41 -19.71
N GLY A 44 -21.07 -21.41 -19.71
CA GLY A 44 -21.86 -20.27 -19.25
C GLY A 44 -23.22 -20.08 -19.93
N GLY A 45 -24.11 -19.36 -19.27
CA GLY A 45 -25.48 -19.14 -19.73
C GLY A 45 -26.08 -17.80 -19.28
N HIS A 46 -27.40 -17.78 -19.05
CA HIS A 46 -28.11 -16.54 -18.74
C HIS A 46 -28.10 -16.27 -17.23
N LEU A 47 -27.93 -14.99 -16.88
CA LEU A 47 -28.09 -14.57 -15.49
C LEU A 47 -29.58 -14.63 -15.10
N GLU A 48 -29.90 -15.42 -14.06
CA GLU A 48 -31.27 -15.54 -13.57
C GLU A 48 -31.64 -14.41 -12.58
N TYR A 49 -32.94 -14.19 -12.40
CA TYR A 49 -33.42 -13.15 -11.49
C TYR A 49 -33.04 -13.46 -10.04
N GLY A 50 -32.34 -12.52 -9.39
CA GLY A 50 -31.90 -12.65 -8.00
C GLY A 50 -30.57 -13.35 -7.80
N GLU A 51 -29.92 -13.79 -8.89
CA GLU A 51 -28.62 -14.46 -8.87
C GLU A 51 -27.45 -13.47 -8.96
N SER A 52 -26.35 -13.72 -8.23
CA SER A 52 -25.07 -13.01 -8.42
C SER A 52 -24.29 -13.56 -9.62
N PHE A 53 -23.29 -12.83 -10.12
CA PHE A 53 -22.48 -13.33 -11.24
C PHE A 53 -21.70 -14.61 -10.86
N GLU A 54 -21.24 -14.70 -9.62
CA GLU A 54 -20.54 -15.86 -9.07
C GLU A 54 -21.47 -17.07 -8.92
N GLN A 55 -22.71 -16.85 -8.49
CA GLN A 55 -23.73 -17.89 -8.42
C GLN A 55 -24.05 -18.45 -9.81
N CYS A 56 -24.27 -17.56 -10.79
CA CYS A 56 -24.51 -17.93 -12.19
C CYS A 56 -23.32 -18.71 -12.78
N ALA A 57 -22.10 -18.20 -12.60
CA ALA A 57 -20.89 -18.87 -13.08
C ALA A 57 -20.73 -20.27 -12.47
N THR A 58 -21.00 -20.42 -11.17
CA THR A 58 -20.91 -21.72 -10.48
C THR A 58 -21.97 -22.70 -10.99
N ARG A 59 -23.22 -22.24 -11.11
CA ARG A 59 -24.33 -23.05 -11.61
C ARG A 59 -24.08 -23.52 -13.04
N GLU A 60 -23.80 -22.61 -13.97
CA GLU A 60 -23.66 -22.91 -15.39
C GLU A 60 -22.45 -23.83 -15.66
N VAL A 61 -21.30 -23.60 -15.00
CA VAL A 61 -20.15 -24.49 -15.16
C VAL A 61 -20.47 -25.90 -14.64
N GLN A 62 -21.15 -26.01 -13.51
CA GLN A 62 -21.56 -27.30 -12.97
C GLN A 62 -22.57 -28.01 -13.91
N GLU A 63 -23.56 -27.28 -14.42
CA GLU A 63 -24.60 -27.80 -15.32
C GLU A 63 -24.04 -28.28 -16.65
N GLU A 64 -23.07 -27.58 -17.24
CA GLU A 64 -22.57 -27.88 -18.59
C GLU A 64 -21.35 -28.82 -18.60
N THR A 65 -20.53 -28.78 -17.56
CA THR A 65 -19.21 -29.47 -17.50
C THR A 65 -19.09 -30.50 -16.38
N GLY A 66 -19.97 -30.44 -15.38
CA GLY A 66 -19.88 -31.26 -14.17
C GLY A 66 -18.73 -30.90 -13.24
N LEU A 67 -18.00 -29.81 -13.49
CA LEU A 67 -16.88 -29.35 -12.69
C LEU A 67 -17.34 -28.44 -11.54
N ASP A 68 -16.95 -28.79 -10.32
CA ASP A 68 -16.97 -27.86 -9.20
C ASP A 68 -15.91 -26.79 -9.41
N ILE A 69 -16.23 -25.53 -9.13
CA ILE A 69 -15.30 -24.41 -9.25
C ILE A 69 -15.08 -23.65 -7.95
N THR A 70 -13.93 -23.01 -7.85
CA THR A 70 -13.52 -22.14 -6.74
C THR A 70 -12.85 -20.88 -7.28
N ASP A 71 -12.62 -19.89 -6.41
CA ASP A 71 -11.96 -18.63 -6.77
C ASP A 71 -12.65 -17.91 -7.93
N VAL A 72 -14.00 -17.88 -7.89
CA VAL A 72 -14.82 -17.26 -8.92
C VAL A 72 -14.71 -15.74 -8.82
N ARG A 73 -14.19 -15.10 -9.86
CA ARG A 73 -13.94 -13.64 -9.88
C ARG A 73 -14.42 -13.02 -11.17
N PHE A 74 -14.92 -11.79 -11.07
CA PHE A 74 -15.20 -10.95 -12.24
C PHE A 74 -13.91 -10.61 -13.00
N LEU A 75 -13.93 -10.78 -14.31
CA LEU A 75 -12.84 -10.40 -15.21
C LEU A 75 -13.15 -9.09 -15.93
N THR A 76 -14.24 -9.08 -16.71
CA THR A 76 -14.65 -7.90 -17.50
C THR A 76 -16.09 -8.08 -18.00
N ALA A 77 -16.60 -7.10 -18.74
CA ALA A 77 -17.87 -7.21 -19.45
C ALA A 77 -17.74 -6.66 -20.88
N THR A 78 -18.51 -7.21 -21.81
CA THR A 78 -18.55 -6.76 -23.21
C THR A 78 -19.98 -6.58 -23.69
N ASN A 79 -20.14 -5.88 -24.81
CA ASN A 79 -21.43 -5.69 -25.46
C ASN A 79 -21.42 -6.33 -26.86
N SER A 80 -22.24 -7.38 -27.05
CA SER A 80 -22.37 -8.13 -28.30
C SER A 80 -23.71 -7.87 -28.98
N VAL A 81 -23.71 -7.05 -30.05
CA VAL A 81 -24.90 -6.78 -30.87
C VAL A 81 -24.92 -7.65 -32.12
N PHE A 82 -25.89 -8.56 -32.24
CA PHE A 82 -26.09 -9.44 -33.37
C PHE A 82 -27.01 -8.77 -34.40
N HIS A 83 -26.43 -8.00 -35.32
CA HIS A 83 -27.17 -7.24 -36.33
C HIS A 83 -28.10 -8.10 -37.20
N GLU A 84 -27.75 -9.37 -37.44
CA GLU A 84 -28.53 -10.30 -38.27
C GLU A 84 -29.74 -10.93 -37.55
N THR A 85 -29.74 -10.96 -36.21
CA THR A 85 -30.78 -11.69 -35.42
C THR A 85 -31.48 -10.82 -34.39
N THR A 86 -31.26 -9.49 -34.42
CA THR A 86 -31.78 -8.48 -33.46
C THR A 86 -31.50 -8.81 -31.98
N LYS A 87 -30.54 -9.69 -31.70
CA LYS A 87 -30.11 -10.04 -30.33
C LYS A 87 -29.03 -9.10 -29.85
N HIS A 88 -29.08 -8.74 -28.57
CA HIS A 88 -28.05 -7.95 -27.90
C HIS A 88 -27.76 -8.60 -26.56
N TYR A 89 -26.49 -8.96 -26.34
CA TYR A 89 -25.99 -9.50 -25.09
C TYR A 89 -24.99 -8.56 -24.43
N VAL A 90 -25.20 -8.27 -23.15
CA VAL A 90 -24.13 -7.86 -22.25
C VAL A 90 -23.56 -9.14 -21.67
N THR A 91 -22.32 -9.47 -22.02
CA THR A 91 -21.67 -10.68 -21.50
C THR A 91 -20.69 -10.30 -20.41
N ILE A 92 -20.97 -10.80 -19.20
CA ILE A 92 -20.07 -10.76 -18.06
C ILE A 92 -19.09 -11.93 -18.18
N PHE A 93 -17.81 -11.64 -18.22
CA PHE A 93 -16.76 -12.66 -18.20
C PHE A 93 -16.26 -12.85 -16.78
N MET A 94 -16.28 -14.09 -16.33
CA MET A 94 -15.77 -14.52 -15.03
C MET A 94 -14.53 -15.40 -15.23
N THR A 95 -13.75 -15.56 -14.19
CA THR A 95 -12.64 -16.52 -14.09
C THR A 95 -12.89 -17.43 -12.91
N ALA A 96 -12.48 -18.69 -13.02
CA ALA A 96 -12.58 -19.65 -11.93
C ALA A 96 -11.54 -20.76 -12.05
N ILE A 97 -11.30 -21.49 -10.96
CA ILE A 97 -10.40 -22.64 -10.92
C ILE A 97 -11.23 -23.89 -10.67
N ALA A 98 -11.08 -24.91 -11.52
CA ALA A 98 -11.72 -26.20 -11.32
C ALA A 98 -11.16 -26.88 -10.05
N ARG A 99 -12.05 -27.39 -9.20
CA ARG A 99 -11.69 -28.12 -7.98
C ARG A 99 -11.25 -29.53 -8.38
N SER A 100 -10.00 -29.88 -8.12
CA SER A 100 -9.50 -31.25 -8.32
C SER A 100 -9.66 -32.07 -7.03
N THR A 101 -10.08 -33.33 -7.17
CA THR A 101 -10.20 -34.29 -6.05
C THR A 101 -8.88 -34.98 -5.72
N GLU A 102 -7.86 -34.86 -6.59
CA GLU A 102 -6.53 -35.43 -6.40
C GLU A 102 -5.47 -34.35 -6.65
N ASN A 103 -4.55 -34.18 -5.68
CA ASN A 103 -3.53 -33.12 -5.73
C ASN A 103 -2.68 -33.23 -7.01
N GLY A 104 -2.81 -32.25 -7.90
CA GLY A 104 -1.94 -32.07 -9.07
C GLY A 104 -2.44 -32.66 -10.39
N LEU A 105 -3.62 -33.30 -10.41
CA LEU A 105 -4.22 -33.78 -11.67
C LEU A 105 -5.23 -32.77 -12.23
N GLU A 106 -5.22 -32.61 -13.55
CA GLU A 106 -6.18 -31.77 -14.25
C GLU A 106 -7.58 -32.40 -14.21
N PRO A 107 -8.61 -31.64 -13.80
CA PRO A 107 -9.98 -32.13 -13.78
C PRO A 107 -10.47 -32.51 -15.18
N GLU A 108 -11.24 -33.59 -15.27
CA GLU A 108 -11.83 -34.05 -16.53
C GLU A 108 -13.26 -33.51 -16.67
N PRO A 109 -13.51 -32.56 -17.60
CA PRO A 109 -14.86 -32.05 -17.87
C PRO A 109 -15.72 -33.14 -18.53
N LYS A 110 -16.99 -33.22 -18.14
CA LYS A 110 -17.98 -34.11 -18.77
C LYS A 110 -18.93 -33.28 -19.61
N VAL A 111 -19.31 -33.81 -20.78
CA VAL A 111 -20.36 -33.19 -21.58
C VAL A 111 -21.71 -33.51 -20.94
N MET A 112 -22.18 -32.63 -20.06
CA MET A 112 -23.43 -32.84 -19.34
C MET A 112 -24.65 -32.53 -20.22
N GLU A 113 -24.47 -31.73 -21.27
CA GLU A 113 -25.50 -31.36 -22.25
C GLU A 113 -25.07 -31.75 -23.69
N PRO A 114 -25.13 -33.04 -24.05
CA PRO A 114 -24.57 -33.58 -25.30
C PRO A 114 -25.26 -33.08 -26.58
N ASP A 115 -26.47 -32.52 -26.46
CA ASP A 115 -27.24 -31.89 -27.53
C ASP A 115 -26.82 -30.43 -27.78
N LYS A 116 -26.10 -29.80 -26.86
CA LYS A 116 -25.66 -28.40 -26.95
C LYS A 116 -24.15 -28.23 -27.16
N CYS A 117 -23.34 -29.17 -26.66
CA CYS A 117 -21.89 -29.13 -26.75
C CYS A 117 -21.34 -30.46 -27.29
N GLU A 118 -20.49 -30.39 -28.31
CA GLU A 118 -19.85 -31.57 -28.92
C GLU A 118 -18.77 -32.17 -28.02
N GLY A 119 -18.16 -31.34 -27.18
CA GLY A 119 -17.03 -31.73 -26.36
C GLY A 119 -16.34 -30.53 -25.73
N TRP A 120 -15.75 -30.75 -24.56
CA TRP A 120 -14.93 -29.79 -23.84
C TRP A 120 -13.45 -30.10 -24.06
N SER A 121 -12.65 -29.06 -24.22
CA SER A 121 -11.20 -29.19 -24.40
C SER A 121 -10.46 -28.09 -23.65
N TRP A 122 -9.31 -28.45 -23.08
CA TRP A 122 -8.39 -27.52 -22.47
C TRP A 122 -7.60 -26.78 -23.57
N SER A 123 -7.81 -25.47 -23.68
CA SER A 123 -7.19 -24.63 -24.69
C SER A 123 -6.37 -23.49 -24.07
N THR A 124 -5.42 -22.95 -24.83
CA THR A 124 -4.68 -21.74 -24.47
C THR A 124 -5.20 -20.54 -25.27
N PHE A 125 -4.83 -19.33 -24.86
CA PHE A 125 -5.17 -18.12 -25.61
C PHE A 125 -4.51 -18.07 -26.99
N SER A 126 -3.29 -18.60 -27.11
CA SER A 126 -2.66 -18.79 -28.42
C SER A 126 -3.47 -19.75 -29.28
N GLY A 127 -3.98 -20.83 -28.69
CA GLY A 127 -4.91 -21.76 -29.36
C GLY A 127 -6.16 -21.04 -29.85
N MET A 128 -6.84 -20.29 -28.98
CA MET A 128 -8.05 -19.53 -29.32
C MET A 128 -7.81 -18.50 -30.42
N ARG A 129 -6.68 -17.78 -30.39
CA ARG A 129 -6.29 -16.82 -31.45
C ARG A 129 -5.98 -17.51 -32.78
N LYS A 130 -5.39 -18.70 -32.76
CA LYS A 130 -5.15 -19.48 -33.99
C LYS A 130 -6.45 -19.99 -34.61
N MET A 131 -7.47 -20.28 -33.80
CA MET A 131 -8.80 -20.64 -34.31
C MET A 131 -9.38 -19.50 -35.16
N THR A 132 -9.22 -18.24 -34.73
CA THR A 132 -9.65 -17.07 -35.53
C THR A 132 -8.83 -16.81 -36.79
N ALA A 133 -7.58 -17.30 -36.86
CA ALA A 133 -6.63 -16.89 -37.90
C ALA A 133 -6.25 -17.99 -38.91
N GLY A 134 -6.53 -19.29 -38.65
CA GLY A 134 -5.94 -20.36 -39.45
C GLY A 134 -6.76 -21.63 -39.67
N THR A 135 -7.92 -21.84 -39.04
CA THR A 135 -8.66 -23.12 -39.14
C THR A 135 -10.05 -23.01 -39.76
N GLY A 136 -10.57 -21.81 -40.00
CA GLY A 136 -11.95 -21.59 -40.46
C GLY A 136 -13.01 -21.89 -39.39
N ALA A 137 -12.62 -22.12 -38.14
CA ALA A 137 -13.52 -22.29 -36.99
C ALA A 137 -13.71 -20.95 -36.27
N GLU A 138 -14.94 -20.45 -36.19
CA GLU A 138 -15.22 -19.13 -35.60
C GLU A 138 -15.36 -19.21 -34.08
N LEU A 139 -14.94 -18.16 -33.39
CA LEU A 139 -15.29 -17.96 -31.98
C LEU A 139 -16.75 -17.54 -31.87
N PHE A 140 -17.43 -18.01 -30.84
CA PHE A 140 -18.77 -17.51 -30.56
C PHE A 140 -18.70 -16.00 -30.28
N LYS A 141 -19.67 -15.24 -30.80
CA LYS A 141 -19.60 -13.77 -30.88
C LYS A 141 -19.16 -13.05 -29.60
N PRO A 142 -19.59 -13.42 -28.37
CA PRO A 142 -19.08 -12.79 -27.16
C PRO A 142 -17.55 -12.86 -27.01
N LEU A 143 -16.92 -13.97 -27.39
CA LEU A 143 -15.45 -14.09 -27.39
C LEU A 143 -14.81 -13.23 -28.48
N HIS A 144 -15.47 -13.07 -29.63
CA HIS A 144 -15.02 -12.11 -30.65
C HIS A 144 -15.08 -10.67 -30.12
N SER A 145 -16.21 -10.28 -29.52
CA SER A 145 -16.40 -8.97 -28.91
C SER A 145 -15.44 -8.73 -27.74
N LEU A 146 -15.05 -9.77 -26.99
CA LEU A 146 -13.98 -9.70 -26.00
C LEU A 146 -12.64 -9.35 -26.65
N MET A 147 -12.27 -10.02 -27.75
CA MET A 147 -11.02 -9.73 -28.45
C MET A 147 -10.99 -8.33 -29.07
N GLU A 148 -12.13 -7.84 -29.59
CA GLU A 148 -12.25 -6.51 -30.19
C GLU A 148 -12.28 -5.39 -29.15
N GLN A 149 -13.13 -5.51 -28.12
CA GLN A 149 -13.40 -4.44 -27.16
C GLN A 149 -12.41 -4.42 -26.01
N ARG A 150 -11.68 -5.51 -25.81
CA ARG A 150 -10.67 -5.69 -24.75
C ARG A 150 -9.38 -6.23 -25.36
N ALA A 151 -8.87 -5.56 -26.39
CA ALA A 151 -7.67 -5.96 -27.11
C ALA A 151 -6.45 -6.11 -26.15
N GLU A 152 -6.41 -5.36 -25.06
CA GLU A 152 -5.44 -5.46 -23.97
C GLU A 152 -5.48 -6.81 -23.25
N LEU A 153 -6.68 -7.36 -23.01
CA LEU A 153 -6.84 -8.71 -22.46
C LEU A 153 -6.46 -9.76 -23.51
N SER A 154 -6.73 -9.51 -24.78
CA SER A 154 -6.39 -10.47 -25.83
C SER A 154 -4.87 -10.65 -25.97
N LEU A 155 -4.06 -9.58 -25.81
CA LEU A 155 -2.60 -9.60 -25.93
C LEU A 155 -1.90 -10.16 -24.68
N GLY A 156 -2.56 -10.12 -23.53
CA GLY A 156 -1.96 -10.39 -22.23
C GLY A 156 -2.17 -11.80 -21.65
N ILE A 157 -2.91 -12.69 -22.32
CA ILE A 157 -3.22 -14.02 -21.72
C ILE A 157 -2.45 -15.17 -22.41
N ALA A 158 -1.60 -14.88 -23.40
CA ALA A 158 -0.66 -15.86 -23.97
C ALA A 158 0.63 -16.04 -23.14
N THR A 159 0.90 -15.17 -22.17
CA THR A 159 2.12 -15.17 -21.34
C THR A 159 2.00 -15.90 -20.00
N LEU A 160 0.94 -16.69 -19.78
CA LEU A 160 0.76 -17.41 -18.51
C LEU A 160 1.40 -18.82 -18.43
N ALA A 161 2.01 -19.40 -19.48
CA ALA A 161 2.75 -20.68 -19.28
C ALA A 161 3.92 -21.00 -20.21
N GLY A 162 4.87 -20.08 -20.44
CA GLY A 162 6.17 -20.54 -20.97
C GLY A 162 6.94 -19.54 -21.80
N ALA A 163 7.28 -18.42 -21.17
CA ALA A 163 8.38 -17.52 -21.47
C ALA A 163 8.08 -16.31 -20.60
N ALA A 164 8.62 -16.30 -19.39
CA ALA A 164 8.52 -15.16 -18.51
C ALA A 164 9.51 -14.08 -19.01
N PRO A 165 9.07 -12.93 -19.57
CA PRO A 165 9.56 -11.71 -19.00
C PRO A 165 9.04 -11.72 -17.55
N SER A 166 9.94 -11.54 -16.58
CA SER A 166 9.67 -11.58 -15.15
C SER A 166 8.59 -10.56 -14.74
N HIS A 167 7.33 -10.85 -14.98
CA HIS A 167 6.21 -10.28 -14.24
C HIS A 167 6.01 -11.21 -13.05
N PRO A 168 6.33 -10.74 -11.83
CA PRO A 168 6.31 -11.59 -10.66
C PRO A 168 4.89 -12.10 -10.46
N ASN A 169 4.72 -13.43 -10.54
CA ASN A 169 4.12 -14.20 -9.46
C ASN A 169 3.12 -13.43 -8.58
N HIS A 170 1.99 -12.96 -9.11
CA HIS A 170 0.81 -12.76 -8.26
C HIS A 170 0.11 -14.11 -8.05
N TRP A 171 0.86 -15.01 -7.40
CA TRP A 171 0.29 -15.73 -6.26
C TRP A 171 -0.35 -14.68 -5.34
N HIS A 172 -1.11 -15.09 -4.33
CA HIS A 172 -1.18 -14.22 -3.15
C HIS A 172 0.23 -14.16 -2.54
N GLU A 173 1.17 -13.46 -3.18
CA GLU A 173 2.00 -12.53 -2.44
C GLU A 173 0.97 -11.58 -1.85
N GLU A 174 0.70 -11.77 -0.57
CA GLU A 174 0.18 -10.71 0.28
C GLU A 174 0.76 -9.38 -0.24
N PRO A 175 -0.07 -8.37 -0.59
CA PRO A 175 0.45 -7.10 -1.08
C PRO A 175 1.56 -6.66 -0.13
N PHE A 176 2.75 -6.33 -0.69
CA PHE A 176 3.94 -6.12 0.13
C PHE A 176 3.60 -5.25 1.33
N PHE A 177 3.71 -5.87 2.51
CA PHE A 177 3.42 -5.22 3.77
C PHE A 177 4.71 -4.62 4.30
N TYR A 178 4.74 -3.30 4.44
CA TYR A 178 5.91 -2.56 4.93
C TYR A 178 6.00 -2.77 6.45
N LYS A 179 7.05 -3.47 6.87
CA LYS A 179 7.40 -3.78 8.25
C LYS A 179 8.64 -2.96 8.58
N GLY A 180 8.39 -1.76 9.08
CA GLY A 180 9.39 -0.72 9.12
C GLY A 180 9.86 -0.35 10.51
N PHE A 181 11.07 0.16 10.57
CA PHE A 181 11.58 0.93 11.69
C PHE A 181 12.07 2.28 11.16
N ASP A 182 11.85 3.35 11.92
CA ASP A 182 12.58 4.60 11.72
C ASP A 182 13.96 4.47 12.38
N LEU A 183 15.02 4.48 11.57
CA LEU A 183 16.40 4.30 12.05
C LEU A 183 17.26 5.55 11.82
N SER A 184 16.64 6.72 11.85
CA SER A 184 17.32 7.98 11.54
C SER A 184 18.46 8.27 12.53
N SER A 185 18.28 7.99 13.82
CA SER A 185 19.31 8.19 14.85
C SER A 185 20.49 7.20 14.77
N LEU A 186 20.33 6.06 14.09
CA LEU A 186 21.27 4.93 14.20
C LEU A 186 22.73 5.33 13.97
N LYS A 187 23.00 6.07 12.90
CA LYS A 187 24.38 6.45 12.56
C LYS A 187 24.95 7.49 13.52
N VAL A 188 24.14 8.42 14.06
CA VAL A 188 24.59 9.35 15.13
C VAL A 188 25.07 8.54 16.34
N LEU A 189 24.34 7.49 16.71
CA LEU A 189 24.67 6.64 17.85
C LEU A 189 25.94 5.81 17.59
N GLU A 190 26.07 5.22 16.40
CA GLU A 190 27.27 4.48 15.99
C GLU A 190 28.52 5.38 15.92
N ASP A 191 28.40 6.59 15.35
CA ASP A 191 29.49 7.57 15.31
C ASP A 191 29.87 8.05 16.73
N GLY A 192 28.91 8.03 17.66
CA GLY A 192 29.10 8.27 19.09
C GLY A 192 29.72 7.10 19.85
N GLY A 193 29.99 5.96 19.19
CA GLY A 193 30.63 4.79 19.79
C GLY A 193 29.68 3.71 20.29
N ALA A 194 28.39 3.77 19.95
CA ALA A 194 27.43 2.72 20.29
C ALA A 194 27.74 1.41 19.55
N VAL A 195 27.64 0.29 20.28
CA VAL A 195 27.81 -1.07 19.76
C VAL A 195 26.58 -1.89 20.08
N TYR A 196 25.98 -2.52 19.07
CA TYR A 196 24.78 -3.34 19.24
C TYR A 196 25.14 -4.83 19.39
N LYS A 197 24.44 -5.48 20.32
CA LYS A 197 24.59 -6.89 20.72
C LYS A 197 23.29 -7.63 20.53
N ASP A 198 23.36 -8.79 19.89
CA ASP A 198 22.23 -9.68 19.70
C ASP A 198 22.12 -10.67 20.86
N SER A 199 21.22 -10.37 21.79
CA SER A 199 20.96 -11.20 22.98
C SER A 199 20.43 -12.60 22.63
N GLN A 200 19.80 -12.76 21.47
CA GLN A 200 19.29 -14.04 20.98
C GLN A 200 20.38 -14.88 20.31
N CYS A 201 21.50 -14.25 19.93
CA CYS A 201 22.67 -14.88 19.35
C CYS A 201 23.89 -14.81 20.30
N GLY A 202 23.67 -15.10 21.58
CA GLY A 202 24.75 -15.19 22.57
C GLY A 202 25.54 -13.89 22.77
N ASN A 203 24.88 -12.73 22.65
CA ASN A 203 25.48 -11.40 22.72
C ASN A 203 26.56 -11.16 21.64
N ALA A 204 26.36 -11.71 20.44
CA ALA A 204 27.22 -11.39 19.29
C ALA A 204 27.11 -9.91 18.92
N THR A 205 28.24 -9.25 18.64
CA THR A 205 28.22 -7.88 18.08
C THR A 205 27.73 -7.94 16.63
N ARG A 206 26.65 -7.23 16.31
CA ARG A 206 26.05 -7.19 14.97
C ARG A 206 25.53 -5.78 14.67
N PRO A 207 25.49 -5.35 13.41
CA PRO A 207 24.75 -4.14 13.01
C PRO A 207 23.29 -4.21 13.48
N ALA A 208 22.76 -3.11 14.02
CA ALA A 208 21.40 -3.08 14.57
C ALA A 208 20.35 -3.48 13.52
N GLU A 209 20.54 -3.06 12.27
CA GLU A 209 19.64 -3.39 11.18
C GLU A 209 19.66 -4.87 10.77
N ASP A 210 20.72 -5.62 11.07
CA ASP A 210 20.74 -7.06 10.83
C ASP A 210 19.93 -7.78 11.92
N ILE A 211 19.98 -7.29 13.16
CA ILE A 211 19.18 -7.81 14.28
C ILE A 211 17.69 -7.55 14.01
N LEU A 212 17.33 -6.32 13.61
CA LEU A 212 15.96 -5.96 13.26
C LEU A 212 15.49 -6.67 11.98
N GLY A 213 16.40 -6.90 11.02
CA GLY A 213 16.15 -7.68 9.81
C GLY A 213 15.74 -9.12 10.10
N ASP A 214 16.48 -9.82 10.97
CA ASP A 214 16.12 -11.16 11.45
C ASP A 214 14.78 -11.18 12.19
N GLY A 215 14.44 -10.05 12.82
CA GLY A 215 13.15 -9.76 13.45
C GLY A 215 12.00 -9.45 12.47
N GLY A 216 12.25 -9.46 11.16
CA GLY A 216 11.25 -9.31 10.11
C GLY A 216 11.14 -7.92 9.48
N MET A 217 12.02 -6.97 9.82
CA MET A 217 12.11 -5.67 9.16
C MET A 217 12.35 -5.85 7.65
N ASN A 218 11.64 -5.07 6.83
CA ASN A 218 11.86 -5.02 5.37
C ASN A 218 11.90 -3.59 4.80
N THR A 219 11.67 -2.58 5.64
CA THR A 219 11.58 -1.18 5.26
C THR A 219 12.29 -0.34 6.32
N VAL A 220 12.96 0.73 5.91
CA VAL A 220 13.51 1.72 6.83
C VAL A 220 12.94 3.09 6.51
N ARG A 221 12.38 3.75 7.51
CA ARG A 221 12.01 5.15 7.47
C ARG A 221 13.21 6.02 7.86
N LEU A 222 13.44 7.11 7.14
CA LEU A 222 14.51 8.06 7.39
C LEU A 222 14.00 9.48 7.27
N ARG A 223 14.15 10.27 8.34
CA ARG A 223 13.86 11.71 8.30
C ARG A 223 14.92 12.48 7.53
N LEU A 224 14.48 13.48 6.80
CA LEU A 224 15.33 14.40 6.06
C LEU A 224 15.00 15.84 6.43
N TRP A 225 15.95 16.46 7.11
CA TRP A 225 15.98 17.88 7.42
C TRP A 225 16.66 18.65 6.29
N VAL A 226 16.34 19.93 6.19
CA VAL A 226 16.83 20.81 5.13
C VAL A 226 18.30 21.15 5.40
N TRP A 227 18.57 22.14 6.26
CA TRP A 227 19.92 22.60 6.58
C TRP A 227 20.16 22.65 8.09
N PRO A 228 20.16 21.49 8.78
CA PRO A 228 20.44 21.47 10.21
C PRO A 228 21.83 22.00 10.54
N LYS A 229 21.91 22.92 11.48
CA LYS A 229 23.16 23.40 12.06
C LYS A 229 23.43 22.64 13.36
N ALA A 230 24.60 22.02 13.47
CA ALA A 230 25.06 21.37 14.70
C ALA A 230 26.17 22.20 15.38
N PRO A 231 26.18 22.33 16.72
CA PRO A 231 25.21 21.76 17.65
C PRO A 231 23.89 22.56 17.67
N TYR A 232 22.78 21.84 17.77
CA TYR A 232 21.47 22.42 18.09
C TYR A 232 21.24 22.34 19.61
N ASP A 233 20.61 23.36 20.17
CA ASP A 233 20.26 23.55 21.59
C ASP A 233 21.01 22.68 22.62
N GLY A 234 22.09 23.21 23.20
CA GLY A 234 22.72 22.59 24.38
C GLY A 234 23.62 21.38 24.13
N GLY A 235 23.84 20.93 22.88
CA GLY A 235 24.98 20.05 22.56
C GLY A 235 24.67 18.72 21.85
N TYR A 236 23.51 18.57 21.21
CA TYR A 236 23.21 17.35 20.46
C TYR A 236 23.65 17.46 18.98
N TYR A 237 24.43 16.49 18.53
CA TYR A 237 25.09 16.43 17.21
C TYR A 237 24.21 15.81 16.12
N GLU A 238 22.93 16.16 16.08
CA GLU A 238 21.98 15.51 15.20
C GLU A 238 21.85 16.27 13.88
N SER A 239 22.65 15.86 12.89
CA SER A 239 22.49 16.32 11.51
C SER A 239 21.71 15.27 10.73
N TYR A 240 20.41 15.49 10.50
CA TYR A 240 19.60 14.65 9.61
C TYR A 240 19.46 15.26 8.20
N GLY A 241 20.47 16.01 7.77
CA GLY A 241 20.53 16.59 6.43
C GLY A 241 20.95 15.56 5.37
N LEU A 242 20.88 15.95 4.10
CA LEU A 242 21.15 15.05 2.96
C LEU A 242 22.50 14.31 3.07
N ASN A 243 23.57 15.00 3.49
CA ASN A 243 24.91 14.41 3.62
C ASN A 243 25.01 13.29 4.66
N TYR A 244 24.12 13.30 5.66
CA TYR A 244 24.02 12.25 6.66
C TYR A 244 23.06 11.14 6.21
N THR A 245 21.85 11.53 5.77
CA THR A 245 20.77 10.60 5.50
C THR A 245 21.04 9.75 4.26
N LEU A 246 21.71 10.30 3.23
CA LEU A 246 21.96 9.58 1.98
C LEU A 246 22.91 8.37 2.14
N PRO A 247 24.10 8.48 2.78
CA PRO A 247 24.93 7.31 3.06
C PRO A 247 24.24 6.24 3.90
N LEU A 248 23.42 6.66 4.88
CA LEU A 248 22.67 5.74 5.74
C LEU A 248 21.58 5.01 4.95
N ALA A 249 20.82 5.71 4.11
CA ALA A 249 19.85 5.11 3.20
C ALA A 249 20.52 4.13 2.23
N LYS A 250 21.69 4.48 1.70
CA LYS A 250 22.46 3.60 0.82
C LYS A 250 22.85 2.29 1.52
N ARG A 251 23.33 2.37 2.77
CA ARG A 251 23.63 1.17 3.59
C ARG A 251 22.43 0.23 3.70
N PHE A 252 21.23 0.76 3.92
CA PHE A 252 20.03 -0.07 4.02
C PHE A 252 19.56 -0.60 2.67
N HIS A 253 19.59 0.24 1.63
CA HIS A 253 19.20 -0.14 0.29
C HIS A 253 20.10 -1.25 -0.29
N ASP A 254 21.42 -1.17 -0.07
CA ASP A 254 22.38 -2.19 -0.51
C ASP A 254 22.14 -3.55 0.18
N LYS A 255 21.45 -3.57 1.33
CA LYS A 255 20.97 -4.77 2.03
C LYS A 255 19.59 -5.25 1.57
N GLY A 256 18.95 -4.54 0.64
CA GLY A 256 17.65 -4.89 0.07
C GLY A 256 16.43 -4.33 0.83
N TYR A 257 16.62 -3.45 1.82
CA TYR A 257 15.52 -2.78 2.49
C TYR A 257 14.87 -1.72 1.60
N ARG A 258 13.54 -1.60 1.68
CA ARG A 258 12.83 -0.47 1.07
C ARG A 258 13.10 0.82 1.84
N ILE A 259 13.36 1.91 1.13
CA ILE A 259 13.58 3.22 1.75
C ILE A 259 12.30 4.02 1.72
N TYR A 260 11.82 4.42 2.89
CA TYR A 260 10.83 5.48 3.08
C TYR A 260 11.57 6.74 3.51
N LEU A 261 11.66 7.73 2.61
CA LEU A 261 12.21 9.04 2.92
C LEU A 261 11.11 9.97 3.44
N ASP A 262 11.34 10.55 4.61
CA ASP A 262 10.39 11.44 5.26
C ASP A 262 10.89 12.89 5.22
N PHE A 263 10.27 13.72 4.37
CA PHE A 263 10.66 15.12 4.28
C PHE A 263 10.02 15.93 5.42
N HIS A 264 10.85 16.56 6.26
CA HIS A 264 10.34 17.44 7.32
C HIS A 264 10.05 18.87 6.84
N PHE A 265 10.67 19.30 5.74
CA PHE A 265 10.62 20.69 5.23
C PHE A 265 10.93 21.74 6.30
N SER A 266 11.87 21.42 7.19
CA SER A 266 12.37 22.26 8.28
C SER A 266 13.86 21.95 8.45
N ASP A 267 14.61 22.89 9.02
CA ASP A 267 16.01 22.64 9.41
C ASP A 267 16.10 21.67 10.60
N TYR A 268 15.02 21.52 11.36
CA TYR A 268 14.93 20.69 12.57
C TYR A 268 13.61 19.92 12.62
N TRP A 269 13.34 19.29 13.76
CA TRP A 269 12.13 18.52 14.01
C TRP A 269 10.86 19.29 13.59
N ALA A 270 10.01 18.61 12.83
CA ALA A 270 8.74 19.14 12.35
C ALA A 270 7.63 18.25 12.90
N ASP A 271 6.62 18.84 13.53
CA ASP A 271 5.50 18.17 14.20
C ASP A 271 4.28 19.12 14.18
N PRO A 272 3.09 18.73 14.66
CA PRO A 272 1.92 19.59 14.64
C PRO A 272 2.05 20.92 15.42
N SER A 273 3.05 21.04 16.29
CA SER A 273 3.37 22.24 17.08
C SER A 273 4.54 23.05 16.51
N LYS A 274 5.33 22.48 15.60
CA LYS A 274 6.55 23.07 15.03
C LYS A 274 6.65 22.74 13.54
N GLN A 275 6.49 23.72 12.66
CA GLN A 275 6.63 23.52 11.20
C GLN A 275 7.42 24.67 10.58
N TRP A 276 8.52 25.05 11.23
CA TRP A 276 9.23 26.28 10.89
C TRP A 276 9.85 26.21 9.50
N THR A 277 9.61 27.26 8.71
CA THR A 277 10.29 27.41 7.42
C THR A 277 11.81 27.44 7.64
N PRO A 278 12.61 26.70 6.85
CA PRO A 278 14.07 26.74 6.92
C PRO A 278 14.61 28.17 6.86
N GLU A 279 15.67 28.45 7.62
CA GLU A 279 16.17 29.83 7.82
C GLU A 279 16.53 30.53 6.51
N GLU A 280 17.13 29.78 5.57
CA GLU A 280 17.60 30.30 4.28
C GLU A 280 16.51 30.32 3.19
N TRP A 281 15.29 29.83 3.49
CA TRP A 281 14.23 29.78 2.50
C TRP A 281 13.47 31.12 2.38
N PRO A 282 12.96 31.46 1.18
CA PRO A 282 12.14 32.65 1.00
C PRO A 282 10.86 32.61 1.85
N THR A 283 10.41 33.78 2.32
CA THR A 283 9.18 33.90 3.13
C THR A 283 7.94 34.32 2.32
N SER A 284 8.10 34.66 1.04
CA SER A 284 6.97 34.95 0.14
C SER A 284 6.51 33.67 -0.58
N MET A 285 5.19 33.53 -0.76
CA MET A 285 4.56 32.27 -1.19
C MET A 285 5.12 31.69 -2.50
N GLU A 286 5.23 32.51 -3.55
CA GLU A 286 5.67 32.01 -4.87
C GLU A 286 7.16 31.58 -4.85
N PRO A 287 8.12 32.42 -4.38
CA PRO A 287 9.50 31.97 -4.21
C PRO A 287 9.65 30.76 -3.29
N LEU A 288 8.90 30.70 -2.18
CA LEU A 288 8.90 29.56 -1.26
C LEU A 288 8.43 28.27 -1.96
N ALA A 289 7.35 28.34 -2.75
CA ALA A 289 6.88 27.21 -3.55
C ALA A 289 7.94 26.74 -4.56
N GLY A 290 8.63 27.69 -5.22
CA GLY A 290 9.75 27.38 -6.12
C GLY A 290 10.90 26.66 -5.42
N THR A 291 11.34 27.18 -4.27
CA THR A 291 12.40 26.56 -3.45
C THR A 291 12.00 25.17 -2.97
N LEU A 292 10.76 24.98 -2.50
CA LEU A 292 10.25 23.68 -2.06
C LEU A 292 10.25 22.65 -3.20
N ARG A 293 9.76 23.05 -4.38
CA ARG A 293 9.76 22.20 -5.58
C ARG A 293 11.17 21.76 -5.97
N GLU A 294 12.11 22.70 -6.02
CA GLU A 294 13.51 22.41 -6.34
C GLU A 294 14.17 21.53 -5.28
N TYR A 295 13.90 21.77 -4.00
CA TYR A 295 14.45 20.97 -2.91
C TYR A 295 14.01 19.51 -2.98
N VAL A 296 12.71 19.26 -3.23
CA VAL A 296 12.20 17.88 -3.41
C VAL A 296 12.85 17.22 -4.62
N SER A 297 12.86 17.91 -5.76
CA SER A 297 13.42 17.39 -7.02
C SER A 297 14.90 17.02 -6.88
N SER A 298 15.71 17.97 -6.40
CA SER A 298 17.16 17.80 -6.21
C SER A 298 17.48 16.75 -5.16
N SER A 299 16.75 16.69 -4.04
CA SER A 299 16.94 15.64 -3.03
C SER A 299 16.72 14.26 -3.61
N MET A 300 15.57 14.03 -4.26
CA MET A 300 15.27 12.75 -4.89
C MET A 300 16.29 12.35 -5.96
N LYS A 301 16.77 13.31 -6.75
CA LYS A 301 17.84 13.09 -7.72
C LYS A 301 19.14 12.66 -7.04
N ASN A 302 19.54 13.29 -5.94
CA ASN A 302 20.74 12.89 -5.19
C ASN A 302 20.65 11.44 -4.67
N PHE A 303 19.48 10.99 -4.20
CA PHE A 303 19.27 9.57 -3.83
C PHE A 303 19.40 8.64 -5.05
N SER A 304 18.76 8.99 -6.16
CA SER A 304 18.82 8.22 -7.41
C SER A 304 20.25 8.13 -7.98
N ASP A 305 20.99 9.25 -8.00
CA ASP A 305 22.36 9.33 -8.50
C ASP A 305 23.34 8.50 -7.64
N ALA A 306 23.03 8.33 -6.35
CA ALA A 306 23.76 7.43 -5.45
C ALA A 306 23.34 5.96 -5.55
N GLY A 307 22.39 5.63 -6.43
CA GLY A 307 21.86 4.28 -6.63
C GLY A 307 20.91 3.82 -5.53
N VAL A 308 20.20 4.74 -4.88
CA VAL A 308 19.20 4.44 -3.84
C VAL A 308 17.78 4.64 -4.40
N ASP A 309 17.02 3.56 -4.52
CA ASP A 309 15.61 3.63 -4.88
C ASP A 309 14.76 4.02 -3.66
N LEU A 310 14.08 5.15 -3.75
CA LEU A 310 13.06 5.55 -2.78
C LEU A 310 11.75 4.81 -3.08
N SER A 311 11.26 4.04 -2.12
CA SER A 311 9.98 3.31 -2.25
C SER A 311 8.79 4.18 -1.85
N ILE A 312 8.95 4.97 -0.79
CA ILE A 312 7.94 5.92 -0.30
C ILE A 312 8.61 7.26 -0.06
N VAL A 313 7.92 8.35 -0.39
CA VAL A 313 8.27 9.71 0.05
C VAL A 313 7.05 10.34 0.73
N SER A 314 7.18 10.82 1.96
CA SER A 314 6.17 11.72 2.54
C SER A 314 6.53 13.16 2.20
N LEU A 315 5.55 13.94 1.75
CA LEU A 315 5.74 15.36 1.49
C LEU A 315 5.32 16.16 2.72
N GLY A 316 6.17 16.14 3.74
CA GLY A 316 5.92 16.73 5.06
C GLY A 316 5.76 15.67 6.15
N ASN A 317 6.17 16.00 7.38
CA ASN A 317 5.97 15.19 8.58
C ASN A 317 4.83 15.77 9.42
N GLU A 318 3.83 14.94 9.76
CA GLU A 318 2.69 15.30 10.63
C GLU A 318 2.06 16.68 10.35
N ILE A 319 1.74 16.96 9.09
CA ILE A 319 1.36 18.30 8.61
C ILE A 319 -0.08 18.71 8.95
N ARG A 320 -0.65 18.22 10.06
CA ARG A 320 -2.02 18.52 10.50
C ARG A 320 -2.29 20.02 10.52
N ASN A 321 -1.37 20.78 11.11
CA ASN A 321 -1.48 22.24 11.24
C ASN A 321 -0.73 22.96 10.11
N GLY A 322 -0.46 22.25 9.02
CA GLY A 322 0.25 22.72 7.83
C GLY A 322 1.74 22.41 7.88
N MET A 323 2.49 23.03 6.97
CA MET A 323 3.96 22.99 6.91
C MET A 323 4.48 24.41 6.64
N LEU A 324 5.79 24.64 6.69
CA LEU A 324 6.44 25.90 6.26
C LEU A 324 5.73 27.16 6.81
N TRP A 325 5.67 27.25 8.14
CA TRP A 325 5.02 28.33 8.85
C TRP A 325 5.81 29.64 8.76
N PRO A 326 5.12 30.80 8.81
CA PRO A 326 3.67 30.95 8.96
C PRO A 326 2.84 30.82 7.67
N GLN A 327 3.47 30.70 6.50
CA GLN A 327 2.84 30.90 5.18
C GLN A 327 1.70 29.92 4.90
N SER A 328 1.84 28.65 5.31
CA SER A 328 0.82 27.61 5.15
C SER A 328 0.39 26.98 6.46
N ARG A 329 0.38 27.76 7.55
CA ARG A 329 -0.27 27.32 8.79
C ARG A 329 -1.77 27.19 8.57
N VAL A 330 -2.34 26.06 8.98
CA VAL A 330 -3.77 25.78 8.87
C VAL A 330 -4.36 25.37 10.20
N ASP A 331 -5.68 25.47 10.30
CA ASP A 331 -6.47 24.98 11.42
C ASP A 331 -7.66 24.17 10.87
N VAL A 332 -7.69 22.89 11.26
CA VAL A 332 -8.66 21.90 10.82
C VAL A 332 -10.03 22.02 11.51
N ASP A 333 -10.10 22.78 12.60
CA ASP A 333 -11.31 22.95 13.41
C ASP A 333 -12.09 24.22 13.04
N ILE A 334 -11.61 25.01 12.07
CA ILE A 334 -12.32 26.18 11.56
C ILE A 334 -13.69 25.76 11.00
N GLU A 335 -14.72 26.52 11.37
CA GLU A 335 -16.06 26.44 10.78
C GLU A 335 -16.54 27.84 10.32
N PRO A 336 -17.41 27.93 9.31
CA PRO A 336 -17.98 26.82 8.53
C PRO A 336 -16.95 26.15 7.61
N THR A 337 -17.25 24.94 7.11
CA THR A 337 -16.39 24.18 6.19
C THR A 337 -15.81 25.01 5.04
N SER A 338 -16.54 25.99 4.50
CA SER A 338 -16.02 26.90 3.45
C SER A 338 -14.86 27.78 3.92
N ALA A 339 -14.88 28.25 5.18
CA ALA A 339 -13.78 28.99 5.77
C ALA A 339 -12.57 28.08 6.04
N ARG A 340 -12.79 26.83 6.46
CA ARG A 340 -11.73 25.83 6.59
C ARG A 340 -11.04 25.54 5.26
N ILE A 341 -11.82 25.29 4.20
CA ILE A 341 -11.29 25.11 2.84
C ILE A 341 -10.46 26.32 2.42
N ALA A 342 -10.97 27.54 2.65
CA ALA A 342 -10.23 28.75 2.32
C ALA A 342 -8.90 28.85 3.07
N ASN A 343 -8.87 28.50 4.36
CA ASN A 343 -7.66 28.47 5.19
C ASN A 343 -6.60 27.49 4.64
N PHE A 344 -7.01 26.38 4.03
CA PHE A 344 -6.10 25.37 3.45
C PHE A 344 -5.45 25.79 2.11
N THR A 345 -5.83 26.92 1.51
CA THR A 345 -5.39 27.33 0.16
C THR A 345 -3.86 27.43 0.03
N ASN A 346 -3.19 27.97 1.06
CA ASN A 346 -1.74 28.15 1.03
C ASN A 346 -1.01 26.81 1.20
N LEU A 347 -1.48 25.96 2.12
CA LEU A 347 -0.97 24.60 2.28
C LEU A 347 -1.12 23.80 0.98
N ALA A 348 -2.29 23.86 0.34
CA ALA A 348 -2.54 23.20 -0.93
C ALA A 348 -1.58 23.71 -2.02
N THR A 349 -1.27 25.02 -2.03
CA THR A 349 -0.31 25.60 -2.99
C THR A 349 1.10 25.05 -2.79
N LEU A 350 1.60 24.98 -1.55
CA LEU A 350 2.92 24.42 -1.27
C LEU A 350 2.97 22.91 -1.48
N TYR A 351 1.91 22.17 -1.12
CA TYR A 351 1.83 20.73 -1.40
C TYR A 351 1.87 20.44 -2.90
N THR A 352 1.12 21.21 -3.72
CA THR A 352 1.22 21.10 -5.18
C THR A 352 2.65 21.34 -5.68
N ALA A 353 3.37 22.30 -5.09
CA ALA A 353 4.76 22.58 -5.47
C ALA A 353 5.72 21.45 -5.09
N ALA A 354 5.62 20.90 -3.87
CA ALA A 354 6.36 19.71 -3.46
C ALA A 354 6.07 18.52 -4.39
N ARG A 355 4.79 18.31 -4.72
CA ARG A 355 4.38 17.25 -5.65
C ARG A 355 4.97 17.44 -7.05
N GLN A 356 4.99 18.67 -7.56
CA GLN A 356 5.67 18.97 -8.84
C GLN A 356 7.18 18.69 -8.76
N GLY A 357 7.81 18.85 -7.61
CA GLY A 357 9.22 18.50 -7.42
C GLY A 357 9.46 17.00 -7.62
N VAL A 358 8.54 16.16 -7.14
CA VAL A 358 8.57 14.71 -7.42
C VAL A 358 8.39 14.44 -8.92
N ASP A 359 7.47 15.13 -9.61
CA ASP A 359 7.28 14.97 -11.06
C ASP A 359 8.52 15.38 -11.86
N ASP A 360 9.17 16.47 -11.45
CA ASP A 360 10.41 16.93 -12.07
C ASP A 360 11.51 15.88 -11.91
N ALA A 361 11.73 15.34 -10.72
CA ALA A 361 12.70 14.27 -10.49
C ALA A 361 12.42 13.05 -11.39
N VAL A 362 11.16 12.60 -11.44
CA VAL A 362 10.75 11.46 -12.26
C VAL A 362 10.95 11.71 -13.75
N SER A 363 10.66 12.93 -14.22
CA SER A 363 10.90 13.31 -15.62
C SER A 363 12.39 13.29 -16.01
N HIS A 364 13.28 13.40 -15.02
CA HIS A 364 14.74 13.29 -15.17
C HIS A 364 15.28 11.88 -14.89
N GLY A 365 14.42 10.87 -14.83
CA GLY A 365 14.82 9.46 -14.74
C GLY A 365 14.87 8.88 -13.32
N VAL A 366 14.50 9.66 -12.30
CA VAL A 366 14.31 9.09 -10.94
C VAL A 366 13.14 8.12 -10.96
N LYS A 367 13.32 6.93 -10.36
CA LYS A 367 12.23 5.97 -10.20
C LYS A 367 11.12 6.57 -9.34
N LYS A 368 9.88 6.52 -9.82
CA LYS A 368 8.74 7.10 -9.11
C LYS A 368 8.47 6.35 -7.78
N PRO A 369 8.57 7.03 -6.60
CA PRO A 369 8.13 6.46 -5.33
C PRO A 369 6.61 6.51 -5.19
N GLU A 370 6.07 5.78 -4.22
CA GLU A 370 4.72 6.06 -3.73
C GLU A 370 4.74 7.35 -2.89
N ILE A 371 3.78 8.24 -3.14
CA ILE A 371 3.75 9.57 -2.54
C ILE A 371 2.76 9.56 -1.37
N MET A 372 3.22 9.97 -0.20
CA MET A 372 2.45 9.91 1.04
C MET A 372 2.11 11.29 1.56
N ILE A 373 0.89 11.43 2.08
CA ILE A 373 0.52 12.49 3.02
C ILE A 373 0.53 11.89 4.42
N HIS A 374 1.30 12.49 5.32
CA HIS A 374 1.44 12.04 6.70
C HIS A 374 0.77 13.04 7.67
N ILE A 375 -0.22 12.55 8.43
CA ILE A 375 -0.95 13.29 9.47
C ILE A 375 -0.89 12.53 10.79
N ASP A 376 -0.76 13.24 11.92
CA ASP A 376 -0.77 12.61 13.23
C ASP A 376 -2.19 12.21 13.68
N ASN A 377 -2.31 11.60 14.87
CA ASN A 377 -3.60 11.20 15.46
C ASN A 377 -4.48 10.36 14.52
N GLY A 378 -3.93 9.30 13.93
CA GLY A 378 -4.62 8.42 12.97
C GLY A 378 -5.94 7.83 13.46
N TRP A 379 -6.12 7.75 14.78
CA TRP A 379 -7.34 7.29 15.45
C TRP A 379 -8.50 8.30 15.41
N ASN A 380 -8.23 9.59 15.19
CA ASN A 380 -9.25 10.65 15.22
C ASN A 380 -9.92 10.81 13.86
N LEU A 381 -11.02 10.09 13.63
CA LEU A 381 -11.75 10.12 12.36
C LEU A 381 -12.17 11.53 11.92
N THR A 382 -12.75 12.32 12.84
CA THR A 382 -13.24 13.67 12.54
C THR A 382 -12.11 14.57 12.02
N LEU A 383 -10.96 14.52 12.69
CA LEU A 383 -9.75 15.22 12.26
C LEU A 383 -9.38 14.81 10.82
N GLN A 384 -9.26 13.51 10.56
CA GLN A 384 -8.81 13.05 9.25
C GLN A 384 -9.78 13.44 8.14
N GLU A 385 -11.10 13.29 8.36
CA GLU A 385 -12.10 13.68 7.36
C GLU A 385 -12.10 15.19 7.09
N ASN A 386 -12.00 16.01 8.14
CA ASN A 386 -11.96 17.46 8.01
C ASN A 386 -10.71 17.91 7.27
N TRP A 387 -9.54 17.34 7.58
CA TRP A 387 -8.27 17.72 6.98
C TRP A 387 -8.24 17.39 5.48
N PHE A 388 -8.51 16.14 5.09
CA PHE A 388 -8.45 15.74 3.68
C PHE A 388 -9.56 16.37 2.84
N SER A 389 -10.75 16.60 3.41
CA SER A 389 -11.82 17.33 2.70
C SER A 389 -11.49 18.81 2.53
N ALA A 390 -10.82 19.43 3.51
CA ALA A 390 -10.37 20.82 3.39
C ALA A 390 -9.30 20.96 2.32
N LEU A 391 -8.28 20.10 2.33
CA LEU A 391 -7.19 20.11 1.34
C LEU A 391 -7.74 19.93 -0.08
N THR A 392 -8.55 18.90 -0.31
CA THR A 392 -9.12 18.62 -1.64
C THR A 392 -10.18 19.63 -2.05
N GLY A 393 -10.93 20.18 -1.09
CA GLY A 393 -11.92 21.23 -1.30
C GLY A 393 -11.34 22.52 -1.88
N THR A 394 -10.03 22.77 -1.73
CA THR A 394 -9.36 23.91 -2.37
C THR A 394 -9.36 23.84 -3.90
N GLY A 395 -9.53 22.64 -4.48
CA GLY A 395 -9.40 22.37 -5.91
C GLY A 395 -7.96 22.40 -6.44
N LYS A 396 -6.97 22.72 -5.61
CA LYS A 396 -5.55 22.76 -5.98
C LYS A 396 -4.87 21.39 -5.86
N VAL A 397 -5.23 20.63 -4.83
CA VAL A 397 -4.76 19.26 -4.62
C VAL A 397 -5.90 18.29 -4.90
N LYS A 398 -5.63 17.33 -5.78
CA LYS A 398 -6.57 16.28 -6.17
C LYS A 398 -6.21 14.98 -5.46
N THR A 399 -7.17 14.07 -5.35
CA THR A 399 -6.93 12.73 -4.82
C THR A 399 -5.90 11.95 -5.64
N SER A 400 -5.64 12.31 -6.90
CA SER A 400 -4.55 11.72 -7.71
C SER A 400 -3.14 12.18 -7.33
N ASP A 401 -3.01 13.19 -6.46
CA ASP A 401 -1.72 13.84 -6.16
C ASP A 401 -0.99 13.18 -4.99
N TRP A 402 -1.57 12.16 -4.38
CA TRP A 402 -0.91 11.27 -3.41
C TRP A 402 -1.39 9.84 -3.61
N ASP A 403 -0.55 8.89 -3.23
CA ASP A 403 -0.78 7.45 -3.37
C ASP A 403 -1.16 6.80 -2.03
N ILE A 404 -0.53 7.21 -0.93
CA ILE A 404 -0.66 6.57 0.39
C ILE A 404 -1.10 7.56 1.48
N PHE A 405 -1.94 7.11 2.40
CA PHE A 405 -2.15 7.77 3.69
C PHE A 405 -1.15 7.25 4.73
N GLY A 406 -0.40 8.14 5.38
CA GLY A 406 0.43 7.83 6.54
C GLY A 406 -0.17 8.43 7.81
N PHE A 407 -0.28 7.64 8.87
CA PHE A 407 -0.76 8.13 10.17
C PHE A 407 0.16 7.79 11.33
N SER A 408 0.30 8.72 12.27
CA SER A 408 0.91 8.44 13.58
C SER A 408 -0.12 7.90 14.57
N MET A 409 0.33 6.97 15.41
CA MET A 409 -0.47 6.30 16.43
C MET A 409 0.38 6.06 17.68
N TYR A 410 0.21 6.87 18.71
CA TYR A 410 0.93 6.73 19.97
C TYR A 410 -0.05 6.51 21.14
N PRO A 411 0.26 5.63 22.10
CA PRO A 411 -0.68 5.24 23.15
C PRO A 411 -0.73 6.20 24.34
N PHE A 412 0.19 7.17 24.43
CA PHE A 412 0.42 7.99 25.66
C PHE A 412 0.16 9.49 25.52
N TYR A 413 -0.21 9.99 24.35
CA TYR A 413 -0.61 11.41 24.17
C TYR A 413 -2.11 11.66 24.35
N GLY A 414 -2.86 10.63 24.75
CA GLY A 414 -4.28 10.71 25.07
C GLY A 414 -4.97 9.35 24.96
N THR A 415 -5.87 9.05 25.90
CA THR A 415 -6.56 7.76 26.01
C THR A 415 -7.56 7.46 24.89
N SER A 416 -7.81 8.42 23.99
CA SER A 416 -8.65 8.21 22.82
C SER A 416 -7.94 7.48 21.67
N ALA A 417 -6.60 7.32 21.74
CA ALA A 417 -5.79 6.57 20.78
C ALA A 417 -5.97 5.04 20.91
N THR A 418 -7.20 4.56 20.80
CA THR A 418 -7.50 3.12 20.88
C THR A 418 -7.39 2.43 19.52
N LEU A 419 -7.08 1.13 19.51
CA LEU A 419 -7.08 0.27 18.32
C LEU A 419 -8.44 0.29 17.62
N LYS A 420 -9.52 0.37 18.39
CA LYS A 420 -10.90 0.49 17.89
C LYS A 420 -11.11 1.80 17.10
N ASN A 421 -10.65 2.92 17.64
CA ASN A 421 -10.77 4.21 16.98
C ASN A 421 -9.89 4.27 15.73
N LEU A 422 -8.66 3.77 15.81
CA LEU A 422 -7.78 3.59 14.65
C LEU A 422 -8.48 2.78 13.56
N LYS A 423 -8.98 1.58 13.86
CA LYS A 423 -9.70 0.75 12.90
C LYS A 423 -10.86 1.49 12.24
N THR A 424 -11.67 2.19 13.03
CA THR A 424 -12.81 2.95 12.53
C THR A 424 -12.37 4.05 11.56
N SER A 425 -11.32 4.80 11.92
CA SER A 425 -10.74 5.84 11.09
C SER A 425 -10.19 5.29 9.76
N LEU A 426 -9.29 4.29 9.83
CA LEU A 426 -8.64 3.72 8.64
C LEU A 426 -9.67 3.10 7.68
N HIS A 427 -10.65 2.34 8.21
CA HIS A 427 -11.70 1.72 7.38
C HIS A 427 -12.55 2.75 6.66
N THR A 428 -12.85 3.87 7.32
CA THR A 428 -13.67 4.95 6.74
C THR A 428 -12.92 5.65 5.63
N LEU A 429 -11.65 6.00 5.86
CA LEU A 429 -10.81 6.64 4.85
C LEU A 429 -10.56 5.72 3.65
N ALA A 430 -10.32 4.42 3.87
CA ALA A 430 -10.12 3.46 2.80
C ALA A 430 -11.36 3.33 1.91
N LYS A 431 -12.56 3.26 2.49
CA LYS A 431 -13.83 3.24 1.73
C LYS A 431 -14.05 4.53 0.94
N LYS A 432 -13.72 5.68 1.52
CA LYS A 432 -13.95 7.00 0.92
C LYS A 432 -12.98 7.31 -0.21
N TYR A 433 -11.70 6.98 -0.04
CA TYR A 433 -10.64 7.39 -0.95
C TYR A 433 -10.06 6.24 -1.78
N SER A 434 -10.28 4.98 -1.39
CA SER A 434 -9.78 3.78 -2.07
C SER A 434 -8.25 3.80 -2.29
N LYS A 435 -7.50 4.16 -1.24
CA LYS A 435 -6.04 4.26 -1.28
C LYS A 435 -5.38 3.45 -0.17
N PRO A 436 -4.13 3.01 -0.39
CA PRO A 436 -3.28 2.46 0.65
C PRO A 436 -3.19 3.30 1.93
N ILE A 437 -3.10 2.62 3.07
CA ILE A 437 -3.01 3.21 4.40
C ILE A 437 -1.90 2.54 5.20
N HIS A 438 -1.07 3.36 5.83
CA HIS A 438 0.04 2.96 6.68
C HIS A 438 -0.09 3.63 8.05
N VAL A 439 0.31 2.92 9.11
CA VAL A 439 0.75 3.55 10.35
C VAL A 439 2.26 3.78 10.21
N VAL A 440 2.69 5.03 10.21
CA VAL A 440 4.08 5.40 9.89
C VAL A 440 4.90 5.80 11.10
N GLU A 441 4.23 5.95 12.23
CA GLU A 441 4.83 6.25 13.51
C GLU A 441 3.99 5.60 14.60
N THR A 442 4.62 4.75 15.40
CA THR A 442 4.05 4.17 16.62
C THR A 442 5.19 3.64 17.47
N ASP A 443 4.97 3.56 18.77
CA ASP A 443 5.82 2.82 19.69
C ASP A 443 4.99 2.30 20.87
N TRP A 444 5.63 1.54 21.74
CA TRP A 444 5.04 1.13 23.01
C TRP A 444 6.14 1.12 24.08
N PRO A 445 5.86 1.60 25.30
CA PRO A 445 6.88 1.63 26.34
C PRO A 445 7.18 0.22 26.87
N ALA A 446 8.47 -0.11 26.97
CA ALA A 446 8.95 -1.20 27.81
C ALA A 446 8.87 -0.84 29.30
N ILE A 447 9.01 0.45 29.63
CA ILE A 447 8.90 1.00 30.98
C ILE A 447 8.06 2.28 30.92
N CYS A 448 6.92 2.26 31.62
CA CYS A 448 6.08 3.43 31.83
C CYS A 448 5.40 3.31 33.20
N ASP A 449 6.11 3.74 34.25
CA ASP A 449 5.66 3.63 35.63
C ASP A 449 5.94 4.90 36.45
N GLY A 450 5.51 4.92 37.70
CA GLY A 450 5.71 6.07 38.58
C GLY A 450 4.61 7.14 38.48
N PRO A 451 4.76 8.25 39.23
CA PRO A 451 3.69 9.24 39.42
C PRO A 451 3.40 10.08 38.17
N ASP A 452 4.38 10.22 37.28
CA ASP A 452 4.28 11.04 36.07
C ASP A 452 3.92 10.21 34.81
N ALA A 453 3.81 8.88 34.95
CA ALA A 453 3.46 8.01 33.84
C ALA A 453 2.03 8.31 33.34
N PRO A 454 1.85 8.53 32.02
CA PRO A 454 0.54 8.78 31.44
C PRO A 454 -0.32 7.51 31.46
N GLU A 455 -1.63 7.71 31.43
CA GLU A 455 -2.57 6.62 31.17
C GLU A 455 -2.45 6.17 29.71
N LEU A 456 -2.09 4.91 29.50
CA LEU A 456 -1.99 4.33 28.16
C LEU A 456 -3.39 4.07 27.59
N SER A 457 -3.54 4.26 26.27
CA SER A 457 -4.82 4.13 25.58
C SER A 457 -5.36 2.70 25.49
N GLU A 458 -4.50 1.68 25.63
CA GLU A 458 -4.86 0.26 25.70
C GLU A 458 -4.33 -0.35 27.01
N PRO A 459 -4.95 -0.06 28.17
CA PRO A 459 -4.42 -0.44 29.49
C PRO A 459 -4.42 -1.96 29.75
N SER A 460 -5.03 -2.76 28.88
CA SER A 460 -4.93 -4.23 28.93
C SER A 460 -3.56 -4.75 28.45
N ILE A 461 -2.84 -3.96 27.65
CA ILE A 461 -1.49 -4.29 27.22
C ILE A 461 -0.53 -3.73 28.29
N PRO A 462 0.39 -4.54 28.85
CA PRO A 462 1.31 -4.05 29.87
C PRO A 462 2.46 -3.24 29.27
N ALA A 463 2.87 -2.14 29.91
CA ALA A 463 4.15 -1.47 29.62
C ALA A 463 5.31 -2.43 29.94
N SER A 464 5.84 -3.10 28.92
CA SER A 464 6.80 -4.20 29.05
C SER A 464 7.30 -4.61 27.66
N VAL A 465 8.43 -5.33 27.59
CA VAL A 465 8.96 -5.88 26.33
C VAL A 465 7.94 -6.78 25.60
N PRO A 466 7.22 -7.72 26.25
CA PRO A 466 6.14 -8.45 25.60
C PRO A 466 5.00 -7.55 25.11
N GLY A 467 4.64 -6.52 25.89
CA GLY A 467 3.62 -5.54 25.50
C GLY A 467 3.99 -4.75 24.24
N GLN A 468 5.28 -4.47 24.01
CA GLN A 468 5.74 -3.87 22.75
C GLN A 468 5.39 -4.73 21.54
N ILE A 469 5.56 -6.05 21.67
CA ILE A 469 5.24 -7.00 20.61
C ILE A 469 3.72 -7.07 20.40
N GLU A 470 2.96 -7.16 21.49
CA GLU A 470 1.50 -7.22 21.46
C GLU A 470 0.90 -5.99 20.79
N TRP A 471 1.27 -4.78 21.24
CA TRP A 471 0.82 -3.53 20.65
C TRP A 471 1.07 -3.44 19.15
N VAL A 472 2.31 -3.70 18.71
CA VAL A 472 2.67 -3.57 17.29
C VAL A 472 1.93 -4.60 16.44
N ARG A 473 1.76 -5.83 16.95
CA ARG A 473 0.99 -6.86 16.24
C ARG A 473 -0.48 -6.53 16.16
N ASP A 474 -1.06 -5.95 17.20
CA ASP A 474 -2.45 -5.50 17.17
C ASP A 474 -2.65 -4.32 16.20
N VAL A 475 -1.69 -3.38 16.14
CA VAL A 475 -1.69 -2.31 15.13
C VAL A 475 -1.57 -2.89 13.72
N VAL A 476 -0.68 -3.87 13.51
CA VAL A 476 -0.56 -4.61 12.24
C VAL A 476 -1.89 -5.27 11.87
N ASP A 477 -2.58 -5.93 12.79
CA ASP A 477 -3.87 -6.57 12.55
C ASP A 477 -4.96 -5.55 12.20
N VAL A 478 -4.98 -4.40 12.88
CA VAL A 478 -5.86 -3.28 12.52
C VAL A 478 -5.58 -2.81 11.10
N VAL A 479 -4.32 -2.60 10.73
CA VAL A 479 -3.94 -2.18 9.37
C VAL A 479 -4.31 -3.27 8.35
N LYS A 480 -3.91 -4.53 8.53
CA LYS A 480 -4.27 -5.64 7.63
C LYS A 480 -5.78 -5.84 7.50
N SER A 481 -6.58 -5.45 8.51
CA SER A 481 -8.04 -5.51 8.44
C SER A 481 -8.69 -4.44 7.55
N VAL A 482 -7.92 -3.45 7.08
CA VAL A 482 -8.44 -2.40 6.20
C VAL A 482 -8.98 -3.04 4.90
N PRO A 483 -10.21 -2.70 4.46
CA PRO A 483 -10.86 -3.35 3.32
C PRO A 483 -10.03 -3.34 2.04
N HIS A 484 -10.24 -4.36 1.20
CA HIS A 484 -9.62 -4.50 -0.12
C HIS A 484 -8.08 -4.61 -0.11
N GLY A 485 -7.50 -4.99 1.04
CA GLY A 485 -6.03 -5.10 1.17
C GLY A 485 -5.33 -3.75 1.10
N LEU A 486 -6.03 -2.66 1.43
CA LEU A 486 -5.47 -1.30 1.36
C LEU A 486 -4.59 -0.98 2.58
N GLY A 487 -4.66 -1.73 3.67
CA GLY A 487 -3.71 -1.58 4.76
C GLY A 487 -2.36 -2.21 4.42
N ARG A 488 -1.31 -1.40 4.34
CA ARG A 488 -0.05 -1.81 3.70
C ARG A 488 1.20 -1.62 4.54
N GLY A 489 1.16 -1.01 5.72
CA GLY A 489 2.38 -0.96 6.52
C GLY A 489 2.25 -0.41 7.94
N VAL A 490 3.26 -0.76 8.75
CA VAL A 490 3.48 -0.26 10.10
C VAL A 490 4.97 0.08 10.24
N ASN A 491 5.30 1.25 10.79
CA ASN A 491 6.67 1.63 11.13
C ASN A 491 6.76 1.96 12.63
N TYR A 492 7.67 1.30 13.33
CA TYR A 492 7.97 1.60 14.72
C TYR A 492 9.03 2.71 14.80
N TRP A 493 8.81 3.69 15.66
CA TRP A 493 9.65 4.87 15.71
C TRP A 493 10.88 4.68 16.60
N GLU A 494 12.07 4.94 16.03
CA GLU A 494 13.36 5.07 16.71
C GLU A 494 13.72 3.96 17.75
N PRO A 495 13.70 2.68 17.38
CA PRO A 495 13.98 1.57 18.30
C PRO A 495 15.42 1.55 18.83
N THR A 496 16.35 2.31 18.23
CA THR A 496 17.80 2.26 18.49
C THR A 496 18.36 3.50 19.18
N TRP A 497 17.52 4.47 19.56
CA TRP A 497 17.96 5.78 20.06
C TRP A 497 18.36 5.75 21.54
N LEU A 498 19.55 5.21 21.83
CA LEU A 498 19.97 4.81 23.19
C LEU A 498 20.04 5.94 24.22
N ASN A 499 20.30 7.18 23.79
CA ASN A 499 20.38 8.35 24.68
C ASN A 499 19.06 9.14 24.77
N ASN A 500 17.98 8.64 24.17
CA ASN A 500 16.64 9.22 24.21
C ASN A 500 15.59 8.11 24.34
N THR A 501 15.71 7.26 25.37
CA THR A 501 14.91 6.03 25.51
C THR A 501 13.41 6.27 25.60
N GLY A 502 13.00 7.38 26.21
CA GLY A 502 11.60 7.79 26.34
C GLY A 502 11.02 8.37 25.05
N LEU A 503 11.84 8.61 24.02
CA LEU A 503 11.38 8.98 22.69
C LEU A 503 10.49 10.25 22.73
N GLY A 504 10.85 11.23 23.58
CA GLY A 504 10.06 12.46 23.75
C GLY A 504 8.65 12.27 24.35
N SER A 505 8.31 11.07 24.83
CA SER A 505 7.13 10.81 25.65
C SER A 505 7.44 11.00 27.15
N GLU A 506 6.39 10.99 27.97
CA GLU A 506 6.51 10.97 29.43
C GLU A 506 6.83 9.56 29.98
N CYS A 507 6.82 8.53 29.13
CA CYS A 507 7.29 7.20 29.51
C CYS A 507 8.82 7.14 29.46
N GLN A 508 9.42 6.32 30.32
CA GLN A 508 10.87 6.27 30.51
C GLN A 508 11.60 5.60 29.34
N ASP A 509 10.97 4.60 28.72
CA ASP A 509 11.66 3.74 27.78
C ASP A 509 10.71 3.04 26.81
N ALA A 510 10.87 3.34 25.53
CA ALA A 510 10.15 2.75 24.40
C ALA A 510 11.10 2.16 23.33
N ILE A 511 12.41 2.09 23.58
CA ILE A 511 13.35 1.54 22.60
C ILE A 511 13.39 0.00 22.66
N LEU A 512 14.03 -0.64 21.69
CA LEU A 512 14.09 -2.11 21.57
C LEU A 512 15.45 -2.69 21.95
N PHE A 513 16.35 -1.85 22.44
CA PHE A 513 17.67 -2.24 22.91
C PHE A 513 17.88 -1.69 24.31
N ASP A 514 18.39 -2.52 25.20
CA ASP A 514 18.77 -2.14 26.54
C ASP A 514 20.18 -1.56 26.55
N ALA A 515 20.32 -0.31 26.97
CA ALA A 515 21.58 0.42 26.89
C ALA A 515 22.40 0.28 28.18
N ASP A 516 23.61 -0.27 28.07
CA ASP A 516 24.61 -0.33 29.13
C ASP A 516 25.66 0.78 28.93
N TRP A 517 25.67 1.71 29.88
CA TRP A 517 26.53 2.89 29.92
C TRP A 517 27.76 2.74 30.84
N SER A 518 27.96 1.54 31.43
CA SER A 518 29.03 1.31 32.41
C SER A 518 30.46 1.50 31.87
N GLU A 519 30.64 1.40 30.55
CA GLU A 519 31.93 1.55 29.84
C GLU A 519 32.05 2.85 29.02
N TYR A 520 31.31 3.90 29.39
CA TYR A 520 31.35 5.20 28.70
C TYR A 520 32.81 5.69 28.44
N PRO A 521 33.15 6.18 27.23
CA PRO A 521 32.26 6.63 26.15
C PRO A 521 31.69 5.53 25.24
N GLN A 522 32.11 4.26 25.38
CA GLN A 522 31.51 3.18 24.62
C GLN A 522 30.18 2.79 25.27
N VAL A 523 29.12 2.70 24.46
CA VAL A 523 27.79 2.29 24.91
C VAL A 523 27.47 0.94 24.29
N THR A 524 27.10 -0.05 25.10
CA THR A 524 26.72 -1.37 24.59
C THR A 524 25.21 -1.53 24.67
N ALA A 525 24.58 -1.83 23.55
CA ALA A 525 23.13 -1.96 23.43
C ALA A 525 22.74 -3.42 23.20
N TYR A 526 22.04 -4.04 24.16
CA TYR A 526 21.59 -5.42 24.09
C TYR A 526 20.17 -5.51 23.53
N SER A 527 19.97 -6.24 22.45
CA SER A 527 18.63 -6.38 21.85
C SER A 527 17.64 -7.00 22.85
N ARG A 528 16.43 -6.44 22.93
CA ARG A 528 15.30 -7.05 23.63
C ARG A 528 14.57 -8.01 22.70
N ASP A 529 13.73 -8.89 23.23
CA ASP A 529 12.94 -9.82 22.40
C ASP A 529 12.00 -9.10 21.43
N SER A 530 11.62 -7.86 21.75
CA SER A 530 10.73 -7.02 20.94
C SER A 530 11.30 -6.62 19.58
N VAL A 531 12.61 -6.79 19.33
CA VAL A 531 13.17 -6.69 17.96
C VAL A 531 12.52 -7.66 16.96
N ASN A 532 11.88 -8.73 17.44
CA ASN A 532 11.14 -9.71 16.62
C ASN A 532 9.66 -9.38 16.38
N MET A 533 9.19 -8.17 16.70
CA MET A 533 7.75 -7.82 16.60
C MET A 533 7.13 -8.13 15.23
N PHE A 534 7.92 -8.01 14.16
CA PHE A 534 7.51 -8.26 12.78
C PHE A 534 7.76 -9.68 12.27
N LYS A 535 8.29 -10.57 13.11
CA LYS A 535 8.59 -11.95 12.73
C LYS A 535 7.31 -12.74 12.57
N GLY A 536 7.09 -13.30 11.38
CA GLY A 536 5.86 -14.03 11.03
C GLY A 536 4.68 -13.14 10.61
N VAL A 537 4.87 -11.82 10.56
CA VAL A 537 3.94 -10.85 9.95
C VAL A 537 4.12 -10.83 8.44
#